data_AF-A0A3B5PXS6-F1
#
_entry.id   AF-A0A3B5PXS6-F1
#
_cell.length_a   1.000
_cell.length_b   1.000
_cell.length_c   1.000
_cell.angle_alpha   90.00
_cell.angle_beta   90.00
_cell.angle_gamma   90.00
#
_symmetry.space_group_name_H-M   'P 1'
#
loop_
_entity.id
_entity.type
_entity.pdbx_description
1 polymer ?
#
loop_
_entity_poly.entity_id
_entity_poly.type
_entity_poly.pdbx_seq_one_letter_code
_entity_poly.pdbx_strand_id
1 'polypeptide(L)'
;MAARIWPLVKLVSKVTIAGGAVYVTYDSGLLGSGEQGSAALEKAKAAVPPALEEWMKYFGLELPTMPKIEFSPVNSWNAGVRWTISSLSEAPTRASEYTNQGLQYVKELVK
;
A
#
# COMPACT_ATOMS: atom_id res chain seq x y z
N MET A 1 -32.06 -11.55 28.70
CA MET A 1 -30.79 -12.25 28.38
C MET A 1 -30.21 -11.89 27.02
N ALA A 2 -30.99 -11.87 25.93
CA ALA A 2 -30.49 -11.57 24.57
C ALA A 2 -29.72 -10.23 24.44
N ALA A 3 -30.18 -9.15 25.07
CA ALA A 3 -29.53 -7.83 25.01
C ALA A 3 -28.11 -7.79 25.62
N ARG A 4 -27.79 -8.71 26.55
CA ARG A 4 -26.48 -8.80 27.19
C ARG A 4 -25.49 -9.68 26.41
N ILE A 5 -26.01 -10.59 25.58
CA ILE A 5 -25.24 -11.53 24.75
C ILE A 5 -24.88 -10.91 23.39
N TRP A 6 -25.72 -10.01 22.88
CA TRP A 6 -25.51 -9.33 21.61
C TRP A 6 -24.16 -8.58 21.48
N PRO A 7 -23.69 -7.82 22.50
CA PRO A 7 -22.37 -7.20 22.44
C PRO A 7 -21.22 -8.21 22.35
N LEU A 8 -21.35 -9.35 23.02
CA LEU A 8 -20.35 -10.42 23.00
C LEU A 8 -20.29 -11.10 21.63
N VAL A 9 -21.45 -11.41 21.04
CA VAL A 9 -21.52 -11.98 19.68
C VAL A 9 -20.87 -11.02 18.68
N LYS A 10 -21.19 -9.72 18.75
CA LYS A 10 -20.55 -8.70 17.90
C LYS A 10 -19.03 -8.67 18.05
N LEU A 11 -18.53 -8.74 19.29
CA LEU A 11 -17.09 -8.71 19.55
C LEU A 11 -16.41 -9.96 18.99
N VAL A 12 -16.96 -11.15 19.28
CA VAL A 12 -16.43 -12.43 18.80
C VAL A 12 -16.42 -12.45 17.27
N SER A 13 -17.50 -12.06 16.60
CA SER A 13 -17.53 -12.01 15.13
C SER A 13 -16.44 -11.09 14.56
N LYS A 14 -16.25 -9.90 15.14
CA LYS A 14 -15.19 -8.98 14.69
C LYS A 14 -13.79 -9.55 14.88
N VAL A 15 -13.52 -10.12 16.06
CA VAL A 15 -12.22 -10.72 16.38
C VAL A 15 -11.94 -11.91 15.48
N THR A 16 -12.94 -12.76 15.21
CA THR A 16 -12.80 -13.90 14.29
C THR A 16 -12.51 -13.44 12.87
N ILE A 17 -13.24 -12.45 12.35
CA ILE A 17 -13.00 -11.92 10.99
C ILE A 17 -11.59 -11.30 10.91
N ALA A 18 -11.21 -10.48 11.89
CA ALA A 18 -9.89 -9.86 11.91
C ALA A 18 -8.77 -10.89 12.05
N GLY A 19 -8.90 -11.86 12.96
CA GLY A 19 -7.93 -12.93 13.18
C GLY A 19 -7.81 -13.83 11.96
N GLY A 20 -8.93 -14.19 11.32
CA GLY A 20 -8.94 -14.96 10.09
C GLY A 20 -8.24 -14.23 8.94
N ALA A 21 -8.48 -12.92 8.79
CA ALA A 21 -7.80 -12.12 7.78
C ALA A 21 -6.29 -12.08 8.02
N VAL A 22 -5.83 -11.91 9.26
CA VAL A 22 -4.41 -11.94 9.62
C VAL A 22 -3.79 -13.33 9.38
N TYR A 23 -4.51 -14.40 9.71
CA TYR A 23 -4.04 -15.76 9.46
C TYR A 23 -3.86 -16.03 7.96
N VAL A 24 -4.88 -15.69 7.16
CA VAL A 24 -4.83 -15.90 5.71
C VAL A 24 -3.69 -15.09 5.08
N THR A 25 -3.49 -13.83 5.47
CA THR A 25 -2.40 -13.02 4.90
C THR A 25 -1.02 -13.56 5.29
N TYR A 26 -0.87 -14.11 6.49
CA TYR A 26 0.35 -14.77 6.93
C TYR A 26 0.61 -16.06 6.14
N ASP A 27 -0.38 -16.97 6.09
CA ASP A 27 -0.29 -18.26 5.40
C ASP A 27 -0.06 -18.11 3.89
N SER A 28 -0.68 -17.09 3.28
CA SER A 28 -0.50 -16.78 1.85
C SER A 28 0.90 -16.26 1.51
N GLY A 29 1.75 -15.99 2.51
CA GLY A 29 3.07 -15.40 2.32
C GLY A 29 3.04 -13.91 1.95
N LEU A 30 1.90 -13.24 2.10
CA LEU A 30 1.75 -11.81 1.79
C LEU A 30 2.63 -10.94 2.70
N LEU A 31 2.78 -11.35 3.97
CA LEU A 31 3.63 -10.71 4.97
C LEU A 31 5.07 -11.28 5.00
N GLY A 32 5.42 -12.11 4.00
CA GLY A 32 6.73 -12.76 3.88
C GLY A 32 7.77 -11.86 3.21
N SER A 33 8.70 -12.46 2.45
CA SER A 33 9.66 -11.70 1.64
C SER A 33 8.96 -10.90 0.52
N GLY A 34 9.67 -9.94 -0.08
CA GLY A 34 9.14 -9.17 -1.22
C GLY A 34 8.72 -10.06 -2.39
N GLU A 35 9.47 -11.14 -2.66
CA GLU A 35 9.13 -12.14 -3.68
C GLU A 35 7.88 -12.93 -3.31
N GLN A 36 7.78 -13.38 -2.06
CA GLN A 36 6.61 -14.13 -1.56
C GLN A 36 5.35 -13.26 -1.62
N GLY A 37 5.44 -12.02 -1.16
CA GLY A 37 4.34 -11.05 -1.21
C GLY A 37 3.93 -10.69 -2.64
N SER A 38 4.91 -10.50 -3.54
CA SER A 38 4.61 -10.24 -4.96
C SER A 38 3.93 -11.44 -5.63
N ALA A 39 4.38 -12.67 -5.35
CA ALA A 39 3.76 -13.86 -5.89
C ALA A 39 2.34 -14.09 -5.32
N ALA A 40 2.13 -13.81 -4.04
CA ALA A 40 0.81 -13.86 -3.41
C ALA A 40 -0.16 -12.85 -4.03
N LEU A 41 0.33 -11.62 -4.29
CA LEU A 41 -0.48 -10.57 -4.91
C LEU A 41 -0.84 -10.92 -6.36
N GLU A 42 0.08 -11.49 -7.15
CA GLU A 42 -0.22 -11.94 -8.51
C GLU A 42 -1.30 -13.03 -8.52
N LYS A 43 -1.23 -13.98 -7.59
CA LYS A 43 -2.28 -15.00 -7.41
C LYS A 43 -3.63 -14.37 -7.04
N ALA A 44 -3.64 -13.40 -6.13
CA ALA A 44 -4.85 -12.68 -5.75
C ALA A 44 -5.43 -11.89 -6.94
N LYS A 45 -4.59 -11.22 -7.72
CA LYS A 45 -4.99 -10.50 -8.94
C LYS A 45 -5.64 -11.43 -9.97
N ALA A 46 -5.20 -12.69 -10.07
CA ALA A 46 -5.82 -13.67 -10.96
C ALA A 46 -7.13 -14.28 -10.39
N ALA A 47 -7.20 -14.50 -9.08
CA ALA A 47 -8.32 -15.22 -8.45
C ALA A 47 -9.49 -14.31 -8.02
N VAL A 48 -9.24 -13.05 -7.66
CA VAL A 48 -10.27 -12.14 -7.15
C VAL A 48 -11.28 -11.70 -8.23
N PRO A 49 -10.88 -11.37 -9.48
CA PRO A 49 -11.84 -11.02 -10.52
C PRO A 49 -12.90 -12.08 -10.81
N PRO A 50 -12.55 -13.36 -11.10
CA PRO A 50 -13.57 -14.38 -11.37
C PRO A 50 -14.43 -14.68 -10.15
N ALA A 51 -13.85 -14.71 -8.95
CA ALA A 51 -14.62 -14.92 -7.72
C ALA A 51 -15.65 -13.81 -7.47
N LEU A 52 -15.29 -12.56 -7.75
CA LEU A 52 -16.23 -11.44 -7.66
C LEU A 52 -17.33 -11.52 -8.72
N GLU A 53 -17.00 -11.89 -9.95
CA GLU A 53 -18.01 -12.09 -11.01
C GLU A 53 -19.05 -13.16 -10.65
N GLU A 54 -18.61 -14.28 -10.09
CA GLU A 54 -19.50 -15.34 -9.61
C GLU A 54 -20.40 -14.87 -8.47
N TRP A 55 -19.84 -14.14 -7.50
CA TRP A 55 -20.60 -13.59 -6.38
C TRP A 55 -21.58 -12.51 -6.84
N MET A 56 -21.17 -11.63 -7.73
CA MET A 56 -22.03 -10.60 -8.33
C MET A 56 -23.22 -11.23 -9.05
N LYS A 57 -22.99 -12.30 -9.82
CA LYS A 57 -24.05 -13.07 -10.49
C LYS A 57 -25.00 -13.73 -9.48
N TYR A 58 -24.47 -14.28 -8.39
CA TYR A 58 -25.28 -14.93 -7.36
C TYR A 58 -26.15 -13.93 -6.56
N PHE A 59 -25.59 -12.76 -6.24
CA PHE A 59 -26.28 -11.73 -5.44
C PHE A 59 -27.01 -10.66 -6.26
N GLY A 60 -26.90 -10.66 -7.59
CA GLY A 60 -27.51 -9.66 -8.47
C GLY A 60 -26.94 -8.26 -8.29
N LEU A 61 -25.68 -8.13 -7.89
CA LEU A 61 -25.01 -6.86 -7.60
C LEU A 61 -24.13 -6.44 -8.78
N GLU A 62 -24.30 -5.23 -9.30
CA GLU A 62 -23.40 -4.63 -10.29
C GLU A 62 -22.36 -3.77 -9.56
N LEU A 63 -21.11 -4.24 -9.47
CA LEU A 63 -19.98 -3.42 -9.00
C LEU A 63 -19.24 -2.81 -10.19
N PRO A 64 -18.59 -1.64 -10.00
CA PRO A 64 -17.74 -1.07 -11.04
C PRO A 64 -16.60 -2.04 -11.40
N THR A 65 -16.23 -2.07 -12.68
CA THR A 65 -15.13 -2.89 -13.21
C THR A 65 -13.88 -2.70 -12.36
N MET A 66 -13.34 -3.79 -11.83
CA MET A 66 -12.13 -3.71 -11.02
C MET A 66 -10.98 -3.06 -11.79
N PRO A 67 -10.24 -2.14 -11.17
CA PRO A 67 -9.10 -1.50 -11.82
C PRO A 67 -8.02 -2.55 -12.12
N LYS A 68 -7.51 -2.53 -13.36
CA LYS A 68 -6.37 -3.35 -13.74
C LYS A 68 -5.13 -2.84 -13.02
N ILE A 69 -4.65 -3.61 -12.06
CA ILE A 69 -3.39 -3.31 -11.36
C ILE A 69 -2.24 -3.72 -12.27
N GLU A 70 -1.70 -2.80 -13.05
CA GLU A 70 -0.60 -3.06 -14.00
C GLU A 70 0.79 -2.72 -13.44
N PHE A 71 0.88 -2.15 -12.24
CA PHE A 71 2.18 -1.82 -11.66
C PHE A 71 2.82 -3.05 -10.99
N SER A 72 4.14 -3.19 -11.13
CA SER A 72 4.92 -4.18 -10.38
C SER A 72 5.24 -3.59 -8.99
N PRO A 73 4.70 -4.15 -7.89
CA PRO A 73 4.87 -3.58 -6.56
C PRO A 73 6.34 -3.47 -6.14
N VAL A 74 7.13 -4.50 -6.47
CA VAL A 74 8.57 -4.56 -6.15
C VAL A 74 9.33 -3.47 -6.90
N ASN A 75 9.05 -3.28 -8.19
CA ASN A 75 9.74 -2.26 -8.98
C ASN A 75 9.35 -0.85 -8.53
N SER A 76 8.06 -0.60 -8.28
CA SER A 76 7.59 0.69 -7.78
C SER A 76 8.21 1.03 -6.42
N TRP A 77 8.27 0.07 -5.50
CA TRP A 77 8.91 0.23 -4.20
C TRP A 77 10.40 0.56 -4.34
N ASN A 78 11.14 -0.25 -5.12
CA ASN A 78 12.57 -0.07 -5.33
C ASN A 78 12.89 1.26 -6.04
N ALA A 79 12.05 1.70 -6.97
CA ALA A 79 12.18 3.00 -7.62
C ALA A 79 12.01 4.14 -6.62
N GLY A 80 11.02 4.04 -5.72
CA GLY A 80 10.79 5.02 -4.66
C GLY A 80 11.99 5.11 -3.70
N VAL A 81 12.48 3.98 -3.20
CA VAL A 81 13.65 3.94 -2.32
C VAL A 81 14.87 4.59 -2.98
N ARG A 82 15.16 4.23 -4.24
CA ARG A 82 16.28 4.83 -4.98
C ARG A 82 16.11 6.33 -5.14
N TRP A 83 14.92 6.78 -5.54
CA TRP A 83 14.65 8.20 -5.71
C TRP A 83 14.87 8.97 -4.40
N THR A 84 14.29 8.49 -3.29
CA THR A 84 14.44 9.15 -1.98
C THR A 84 15.90 9.24 -1.54
N ILE A 85 16.66 8.13 -1.64
CA ILE A 85 18.06 8.13 -1.23
C ILE A 85 18.90 9.04 -2.13
N SER A 86 18.68 9.02 -3.44
CA SER A 86 19.37 9.92 -4.37
C SER A 86 19.06 11.39 -4.06
N SER A 87 17.79 11.75 -3.87
CA SER A 87 17.39 13.12 -3.53
C SER A 87 17.98 13.58 -2.20
N LEU A 88 17.98 12.71 -1.18
CA LEU A 88 18.59 13.03 0.12
C LEU A 88 20.11 13.16 0.01
N SER A 89 20.76 12.37 -0.84
CA SER A 89 22.21 12.46 -1.06
C SER A 89 22.60 13.76 -1.78
N GLU A 90 21.75 14.30 -2.65
CA GLU A 90 21.99 15.57 -3.33
C GLU A 90 21.66 16.79 -2.44
N ALA A 91 20.85 16.61 -1.40
CA ALA A 91 20.36 17.71 -0.57
C ALA A 91 21.46 18.59 0.04
N PRO A 92 22.60 18.07 0.55
CA PRO A 92 23.67 18.92 1.08
C PRO A 92 24.31 19.81 0.01
N THR A 93 24.55 19.26 -1.19
CA THR A 93 25.09 20.01 -2.32
C THR A 93 24.13 21.11 -2.74
N ARG A 94 22.84 20.80 -2.88
CA ARG A 94 21.80 21.78 -3.21
C ARG A 94 21.65 22.86 -2.14
N ALA A 95 21.71 22.50 -0.86
CA ALA A 95 21.67 23.46 0.23
C ALA A 95 22.86 24.43 0.18
N SER A 96 24.06 23.93 -0.13
CA SER A 96 25.24 24.77 -0.32
C SER A 96 25.10 25.70 -1.54
N GLU A 97 24.61 25.18 -2.67
CA GLU A 97 24.36 25.97 -3.89
C GLU A 97 23.40 27.13 -3.59
N TYR A 98 22.25 26.85 -2.97
CA TYR A 98 21.25 27.87 -2.64
C TYR A 98 21.75 28.87 -1.60
N THR A 99 22.55 28.42 -0.62
CA THR A 99 23.17 29.34 0.35
C THR A 99 24.13 30.30 -0.34
N ASN A 100 24.98 29.80 -1.24
CA ASN A 100 25.91 30.65 -2.00
C ASN A 100 25.18 31.64 -2.90
N GLN A 101 24.12 31.22 -3.58
CA GLN A 101 23.27 32.10 -4.40
C GLN A 101 22.61 33.20 -3.56
N GLY A 102 22.09 32.86 -2.38
CA GLY A 102 21.50 33.83 -1.45
C GLY A 102 22.52 34.86 -0.97
N LEU A 103 23.73 34.43 -0.63
CA LEU A 103 24.82 35.34 -0.23
C LEU A 103 25.24 36.28 -1.36
N GLN A 104 25.34 35.78 -2.60
CA GLN A 104 25.65 36.62 -3.75
C GLN A 104 24.55 37.65 -4.00
N TYR A 105 23.28 37.26 -3.93
CA TYR A 105 22.16 38.16 -4.09
C TYR A 105 22.16 39.31 -3.09
N VAL A 106 22.39 39.02 -1.80
CA VAL A 106 22.50 40.06 -0.76
C VAL A 106 23.67 40.99 -1.04
N LYS A 107 24.81 40.45 -1.48
CA LYS A 107 26.00 41.24 -1.82
C LYS A 107 25.75 42.21 -2.97
N GLU A 108 24.96 41.81 -3.96
CA GLU A 108 24.58 42.66 -5.10
C GLU A 108 23.59 43.77 -4.70
N LEU A 109 22.67 43.50 -3.77
CA LEU A 109 21.71 44.50 -3.27
C LEU A 109 22.35 45.61 -2.41
N VAL A 110 23.44 45.30 -1.71
CA VAL A 110 24.13 46.24 -0.81
C VAL A 110 25.12 47.15 -1.57
N LYS A 111 25.38 46.86 -2.85
CA LYS A 111 26.28 47.62 -3.70
C LYS A 111 25.57 48.80 -4.39
#